data_AF-A0A7Y2WY37-F1
#
_entry.id   AF-A0A7Y2WY37-F1
#
_cell.length_a   1.000
_cell.length_b   1.000
_cell.length_c   1.000
_cell.angle_alpha   90.00
_cell.angle_beta   90.00
_cell.angle_gamma   90.00
#
_symmetry.space_group_name_H-M   'P 1'
#
loop_
_entity.id
_entity.type
_entity.pdbx_description
1 polymer ?
#
loop_
_entity_poly.entity_id
_entity_poly.type
_entity_poly.pdbx_seq_one_letter_code
_entity_poly.pdbx_strand_id
1 'polypeptide(L)'
;MCLQWCHVWGWLIDNDISCWDCPAYGLPPVASCASCAHRRAGAGGPMCSLTKAALPYVGGCCHHNADLGGVGSARALDALPVAPWLLAAHRAATAEALVASHHSAPDLERRDGRTWLQLDDLAVPLVYGVTADAWGSAVALPLAEPIPDAPPHVAAAMEVLEALASGGNPRPAYAQLVALLDVTPLDALPAYWRSTVGETLALANEAAGWGAQTTDEGDDDTPCDH
;
A
#
# COMPACT_ATOMS: atom_id res chain seq x y z
N MET A 1 -20.76 3.49 3.73
CA MET A 1 -20.96 2.49 2.67
C MET A 1 -21.00 3.20 1.36
N CYS A 2 -19.90 3.10 0.62
CA CYS A 2 -19.72 3.75 -0.66
C CYS A 2 -19.21 2.72 -1.68
N LEU A 3 -19.88 2.69 -2.84
CA LEU A 3 -19.38 1.91 -3.97
C LEU A 3 -18.12 2.55 -4.55
N GLN A 4 -17.14 1.72 -4.89
CA GLN A 4 -15.86 2.15 -5.44
C GLN A 4 -15.45 1.25 -6.59
N TRP A 5 -14.57 1.76 -7.44
CA TRP A 5 -13.94 0.98 -8.50
C TRP A 5 -12.55 0.49 -8.07
N CYS A 6 -12.36 -0.82 -8.06
CA CYS A 6 -11.06 -1.43 -7.82
C CYS A 6 -10.26 -1.46 -9.12
N HIS A 7 -9.25 -0.61 -9.24
CA HIS A 7 -8.37 -0.58 -10.41
C HIS A 7 -7.45 -1.80 -10.55
N VAL A 8 -7.27 -2.58 -9.48
CA VAL A 8 -6.46 -3.82 -9.51
C VAL A 8 -7.23 -4.96 -10.18
N TRP A 9 -8.50 -5.15 -9.78
CA TRP A 9 -9.34 -6.24 -10.28
C TRP A 9 -10.26 -5.84 -11.43
N GLY A 10 -10.46 -4.53 -11.63
CA GLY A 10 -11.46 -4.00 -12.54
C GLY A 10 -12.88 -4.33 -12.07
N TRP A 11 -13.15 -4.27 -10.77
CA TRP A 11 -14.44 -4.65 -10.16
C TRP A 11 -15.07 -3.47 -9.41
N LEU A 12 -16.39 -3.42 -9.41
CA LEU A 12 -17.16 -2.65 -8.43
C LEU A 12 -17.06 -3.35 -7.06
N ILE A 13 -16.72 -2.59 -6.02
CA ILE A 13 -16.57 -3.02 -4.63
C ILE A 13 -17.35 -2.09 -3.68
N ASP A 14 -17.61 -2.53 -2.45
CA ASP A 14 -18.00 -1.68 -1.32
C ASP A 14 -16.79 -1.48 -0.41
N ASN A 15 -16.50 -0.23 -0.09
CA ASN A 15 -15.35 0.18 0.70
C ASN A 15 -15.41 -0.21 2.18
N ASP A 16 -16.61 -0.48 2.70
CA ASP A 16 -16.81 -0.94 4.08
C ASP A 16 -16.70 -2.47 4.19
N ILE A 17 -16.73 -3.18 3.06
CA ILE A 17 -16.48 -4.61 3.01
C ILE A 17 -15.00 -4.80 2.73
N SER A 18 -14.27 -5.15 3.79
CA SER A 18 -12.86 -5.49 3.69
C SER A 18 -12.63 -6.47 2.54
N CYS A 19 -11.67 -6.16 1.69
CA CYS A 19 -11.23 -7.02 0.59
C CYS A 19 -10.45 -8.23 1.14
N TRP A 20 -10.98 -8.95 2.14
CA TRP A 20 -10.29 -10.01 2.91
C TRP A 20 -9.71 -11.14 2.06
N ASP A 21 -10.15 -11.31 0.82
CA ASP A 21 -9.61 -12.27 -0.15
C ASP A 21 -8.88 -11.60 -1.34
N CYS A 22 -8.53 -10.32 -1.23
CA CYS A 22 -7.70 -9.66 -2.23
C CYS A 22 -6.24 -10.08 -2.03
N PRO A 23 -5.54 -10.60 -3.06
CA PRO A 23 -4.10 -10.81 -3.05
C PRO A 23 -3.28 -9.56 -2.71
N ALA A 24 -3.86 -8.37 -2.85
CA ALA A 24 -3.28 -7.10 -2.40
C ALA A 24 -3.59 -6.79 -0.92
N TYR A 25 -4.24 -7.69 -0.18
CA TYR A 25 -4.39 -7.65 1.26
C TYR A 25 -3.20 -8.41 1.85
N GLY A 26 -2.25 -7.68 2.45
CA GLY A 26 -0.90 -8.20 2.73
C GLY A 26 0.17 -7.62 1.81
N LEU A 27 0.00 -6.37 1.37
CA LEU A 27 1.02 -5.65 0.60
C LEU A 27 2.36 -5.71 1.32
N PRO A 28 3.46 -5.98 0.61
CA PRO A 28 4.78 -5.79 1.19
C PRO A 28 4.94 -4.31 1.59
N PRO A 29 5.69 -3.99 2.66
CA PRO A 29 5.88 -2.63 3.18
C PRO A 29 6.29 -1.59 2.13
N VAL A 30 6.85 -2.05 1.02
CA VAL A 30 7.34 -1.27 -0.13
C VAL A 30 6.24 -0.63 -0.99
N ALA A 31 5.01 -1.16 -0.94
CA ALA A 31 3.89 -0.63 -1.70
C ALA A 31 3.27 0.56 -0.96
N SER A 32 4.00 1.67 -0.86
CA SER A 32 3.57 2.89 -0.16
C SER A 32 3.16 3.99 -1.13
N CYS A 33 2.21 4.84 -0.73
CA CYS A 33 1.87 6.07 -1.44
C CYS A 33 3.08 7.01 -1.63
N ALA A 34 4.10 6.93 -0.77
CA ALA A 34 5.31 7.74 -0.87
C ALA A 34 6.13 7.43 -2.15
N SER A 35 6.17 6.16 -2.57
CA SER A 35 6.95 5.68 -3.72
C SER A 35 6.11 5.43 -4.98
N CYS A 36 4.80 5.70 -4.92
CA CYS A 36 3.88 5.38 -6.01
C CYS A 36 3.97 6.40 -7.17
N ALA A 37 3.93 5.94 -8.41
CA ALA A 37 3.88 6.76 -9.62
C ALA A 37 2.68 7.72 -9.68
N HIS A 38 1.60 7.40 -8.95
CA HIS A 38 0.40 8.23 -8.83
C HIS A 38 0.56 9.40 -7.85
N ARG A 39 1.64 9.47 -7.06
CA ARG A 39 1.84 10.59 -6.14
C ARG A 39 2.01 11.89 -6.91
N ARG A 40 1.27 12.92 -6.52
CA ARG A 40 1.34 14.29 -7.04
C ARG A 40 1.30 15.30 -5.89
N ALA A 41 1.86 16.48 -6.09
CA ALA A 41 1.70 17.58 -5.17
C ALA A 41 0.28 18.16 -5.29
N GLY A 42 -0.38 18.43 -4.17
CA GLY A 42 -1.67 19.12 -4.08
C GLY A 42 -1.61 20.30 -3.10
N ALA A 43 -2.61 21.18 -3.15
CA ALA A 43 -2.64 22.41 -2.35
C ALA A 43 -2.66 22.18 -0.82
N GLY A 44 -3.10 21.01 -0.36
CA GLY A 44 -3.15 20.62 1.06
C GLY A 44 -2.23 19.46 1.43
N GLY A 45 -1.28 19.08 0.57
CA GLY A 45 -0.43 17.91 0.75
C GLY A 45 -0.40 16.99 -0.47
N PRO A 46 0.31 15.85 -0.39
CA PRO A 46 0.39 14.91 -1.51
C PRO A 46 -0.97 14.26 -1.80
N MET A 47 -1.27 14.09 -3.08
CA MET A 47 -2.51 13.49 -3.58
C MET A 47 -2.23 12.33 -4.53
N CYS A 48 -3.19 11.42 -4.65
CA CYS A 48 -3.17 10.37 -5.66
C CYS A 48 -3.75 10.92 -6.97
N SER A 49 -3.04 10.79 -8.09
CA SER A 49 -3.59 11.12 -9.40
C SER A 49 -4.65 10.13 -9.88
N LEU A 50 -4.58 8.87 -9.42
CA LEU A 50 -5.56 7.83 -9.74
C LEU A 50 -6.90 8.13 -9.09
N THR A 51 -6.87 8.37 -7.79
CA THR A 51 -8.06 8.49 -6.96
C THR A 51 -8.48 9.96 -6.81
N LYS A 52 -7.62 10.90 -7.18
CA LYS A 52 -7.81 12.37 -7.01
C LYS A 52 -8.00 12.79 -5.54
N ALA A 53 -7.68 11.92 -4.58
CA ALA A 53 -7.79 12.20 -3.14
C ALA A 53 -6.43 12.42 -2.46
N ALA A 54 -6.46 13.00 -1.26
CA ALA A 54 -5.30 13.10 -0.39
C ALA A 54 -4.74 11.70 -0.05
N LEU A 55 -3.42 11.58 -0.03
CA LEU A 55 -2.74 10.36 0.39
C LEU A 55 -2.68 10.32 1.93
N PRO A 56 -2.94 9.18 2.57
CA PRO A 56 -2.70 9.05 4.01
C PRO A 56 -1.21 9.03 4.30
N TYR A 57 -0.86 9.42 5.52
CA TYR A 57 0.54 9.52 5.97
C TYR A 57 1.15 8.16 6.31
N VAL A 58 0.32 7.18 6.62
CA VAL A 58 0.70 5.85 7.06
C VAL A 58 -0.11 4.81 6.28
N GLY A 59 0.53 3.71 5.91
CA GLY A 59 -0.13 2.55 5.29
C GLY A 59 0.42 2.15 3.92
N GLY A 60 0.04 0.94 3.51
CA GLY A 60 0.26 0.43 2.17
C GLY A 60 -0.80 0.94 1.17
N CYS A 61 -0.46 0.93 -0.10
CA CYS A 61 -1.29 1.36 -1.23
C CYS A 61 -1.69 0.14 -2.05
N CYS A 62 -2.95 -0.29 -1.96
CA CYS A 62 -3.38 -1.53 -2.63
C CYS A 62 -3.37 -1.44 -4.16
N HIS A 63 -3.29 -0.22 -4.69
CA HIS A 63 -3.19 0.09 -6.11
C HIS A 63 -1.84 0.76 -6.44
N HIS A 64 -0.78 0.40 -5.69
CA HIS A 64 0.57 0.89 -5.97
C HIS A 64 0.94 0.59 -7.41
N ASN A 65 1.20 1.64 -8.18
CA ASN A 65 1.56 1.58 -9.60
C ASN A 65 0.54 0.83 -10.49
N ALA A 66 -0.71 0.71 -10.05
CA ALA A 66 -1.78 0.15 -10.88
C ALA A 66 -1.91 0.95 -12.19
N ASP A 67 -2.04 0.27 -13.33
CA ASP A 67 -2.10 0.96 -14.61
C ASP A 67 -3.39 1.80 -14.74
N LEU A 68 -3.23 3.04 -15.23
CA LEU A 68 -4.33 3.95 -15.59
C LEU A 68 -4.84 3.67 -17.01
N GLY A 69 -4.08 2.93 -17.81
CA GLY A 69 -4.34 2.64 -19.21
C GLY A 69 -5.50 1.68 -19.40
N GLY A 70 -6.61 2.18 -19.94
CA GLY A 70 -7.63 1.34 -20.59
C GLY A 70 -8.99 1.27 -19.90
N VAL A 71 -9.11 1.74 -18.67
CA VAL A 71 -10.43 1.84 -18.03
C VAL A 71 -11.05 3.19 -18.36
N GLY A 72 -11.71 3.28 -19.53
CA GLY A 72 -12.52 4.46 -19.85
C GLY A 72 -13.47 4.80 -18.69
N SER A 73 -13.69 6.10 -18.44
CA SER A 73 -14.39 6.62 -17.26
C SER A 73 -15.85 6.19 -17.15
N ALA A 74 -16.46 5.68 -18.23
CA ALA A 74 -17.85 5.23 -18.25
C ALA A 74 -17.94 3.72 -18.53
N ARG A 75 -18.86 3.05 -17.83
CA ARG A 75 -19.17 1.63 -18.01
C ARG A 75 -20.67 1.37 -17.98
N ALA A 76 -21.14 0.52 -18.88
CA ALA A 76 -22.51 0.04 -18.85
C ALA A 76 -22.67 -1.01 -17.73
N LEU A 77 -23.71 -0.88 -16.90
CA LEU A 77 -23.92 -1.69 -15.69
C LEU A 77 -24.18 -3.17 -15.99
N ASP A 78 -24.77 -3.48 -17.14
CA ASP A 78 -25.01 -4.84 -17.62
C ASP A 78 -23.72 -5.60 -17.97
N ALA A 79 -22.64 -4.87 -18.24
CA ALA A 79 -21.31 -5.41 -18.54
C ALA A 79 -20.27 -5.05 -17.46
N LEU A 80 -20.69 -4.42 -16.37
CA LEU A 80 -19.80 -4.00 -15.30
C LEU A 80 -19.43 -5.21 -14.43
N PRO A 81 -18.14 -5.54 -14.29
CA PRO A 81 -17.72 -6.57 -13.37
C PRO A 81 -18.01 -6.13 -11.93
N VAL A 82 -18.67 -6.99 -11.16
CA VAL A 82 -18.92 -6.79 -9.73
C VAL A 82 -18.20 -7.88 -8.96
N ALA A 83 -17.58 -7.53 -7.83
CA ALA A 83 -16.95 -8.53 -6.98
C ALA A 83 -17.95 -9.64 -6.60
N PRO A 84 -17.60 -10.94 -6.74
CA PRO A 84 -18.56 -12.05 -6.61
C PRO A 84 -19.32 -12.09 -5.27
N TRP A 85 -18.66 -11.69 -4.18
CA TRP A 85 -19.25 -11.66 -2.85
C TRP A 85 -20.19 -10.47 -2.64
N LEU A 86 -20.05 -9.41 -3.42
CA LEU A 86 -20.71 -8.14 -3.17
C LEU A 86 -22.22 -8.21 -3.43
N LEU A 87 -22.63 -8.83 -4.54
CA LEU A 87 -24.04 -9.02 -4.85
C LEU A 87 -24.76 -9.81 -3.75
N ALA A 88 -24.11 -10.85 -3.22
CA ALA A 88 -24.64 -11.65 -2.13
C ALA A 88 -24.74 -10.85 -0.82
N ALA A 89 -23.69 -10.09 -0.48
CA ALA A 89 -23.65 -9.26 0.72
C ALA A 89 -24.78 -8.21 0.77
N HIS A 90 -25.07 -7.59 -0.37
CA HIS A 90 -26.13 -6.56 -0.48
C HIS A 90 -27.49 -7.11 -0.91
N ARG A 91 -27.62 -8.43 -1.10
CA ARG A 91 -28.84 -9.08 -1.62
C ARG A 91 -29.31 -8.47 -2.94
N ALA A 92 -28.36 -8.05 -3.79
CA ALA A 92 -28.62 -7.43 -5.08
C ALA A 92 -28.55 -8.49 -6.20
N ALA A 93 -29.53 -8.48 -7.10
CA ALA A 93 -29.54 -9.41 -8.23
C ALA A 93 -28.69 -8.95 -9.42
N THR A 94 -28.40 -7.65 -9.53
CA THR A 94 -27.65 -7.03 -10.64
C THR A 94 -26.78 -5.89 -10.12
N ALA A 95 -25.79 -5.47 -10.93
CA ALA A 95 -25.00 -4.27 -10.66
C ALA A 95 -25.88 -3.00 -10.57
N GLU A 96 -26.94 -2.91 -11.39
CA GLU A 96 -27.89 -1.80 -11.33
C GLU A 96 -28.68 -1.77 -10.03
N ALA A 97 -29.18 -2.93 -9.57
CA ALA A 97 -29.85 -3.03 -8.28
C ALA A 97 -28.90 -2.72 -7.11
N LEU A 98 -27.64 -3.15 -7.21
CA LEU A 98 -26.60 -2.83 -6.25
C LEU A 98 -26.39 -1.31 -6.19
N VAL A 99 -26.14 -0.66 -7.32
CA VAL A 99 -25.92 0.80 -7.39
C VAL A 99 -27.12 1.57 -6.86
N ALA A 100 -28.34 1.22 -7.28
CA ALA A 100 -29.57 1.88 -6.83
C ALA A 100 -29.83 1.73 -5.32
N SER A 101 -29.28 0.70 -4.68
CA SER A 101 -29.42 0.49 -3.22
C SER A 101 -28.46 1.32 -2.37
N HIS A 102 -27.48 2.00 -2.97
CA HIS A 102 -26.46 2.78 -2.27
C HIS A 102 -26.75 4.28 -2.36
N HIS A 103 -27.00 4.92 -1.23
CA HIS A 103 -27.30 6.36 -1.17
C HIS A 103 -26.14 7.26 -1.63
N SER A 104 -24.91 6.76 -1.58
CA SER A 104 -23.72 7.50 -2.01
C SER A 104 -23.31 7.20 -3.46
N ALA A 105 -24.06 6.36 -4.17
CA ALA A 105 -23.72 6.05 -5.54
C ALA A 105 -24.07 7.24 -6.45
N PRO A 106 -23.27 7.49 -7.50
CA PRO A 106 -23.51 8.60 -8.41
C PRO A 106 -24.79 8.39 -9.23
N ASP A 107 -25.29 9.49 -9.77
CA ASP A 107 -26.42 9.46 -10.69
C ASP A 107 -26.09 8.61 -11.93
N LEU A 108 -27.07 7.79 -12.33
CA LEU A 108 -26.93 6.89 -13.47
C LEU A 108 -27.36 7.57 -14.76
N GLU A 109 -26.54 7.45 -15.80
CA GLU A 109 -26.89 7.95 -17.14
C GLU A 109 -27.60 6.87 -17.94
N ARG A 110 -28.72 7.20 -18.57
CA ARG A 110 -29.40 6.31 -19.54
C ARG A 110 -29.08 6.74 -20.95
N ARG A 111 -28.45 5.85 -21.72
CA ARG A 111 -28.09 6.08 -23.12
C ARG A 111 -28.23 4.79 -23.92
N ASP A 112 -28.83 4.89 -25.10
CA ASP A 112 -29.00 3.77 -26.05
C ASP A 112 -29.66 2.53 -25.40
N GLY A 113 -30.62 2.76 -24.50
CA GLY A 113 -31.34 1.70 -23.78
C GLY A 113 -30.53 1.02 -22.66
N ARG A 114 -29.31 1.48 -22.37
CA ARG A 114 -28.45 0.94 -21.33
C ARG A 114 -28.24 1.96 -20.21
N THR A 115 -28.00 1.46 -19.01
CA THR A 115 -27.66 2.25 -17.84
C THR A 115 -26.14 2.28 -17.68
N TRP A 116 -25.59 3.49 -17.60
CA TRP A 116 -24.16 3.77 -17.55
C TRP A 116 -23.78 4.38 -16.21
N LEU A 117 -22.59 4.02 -15.75
CA LEU A 117 -21.96 4.50 -14.53
C LEU A 117 -20.65 5.19 -14.89
N GLN A 118 -20.48 6.43 -14.43
CA GLN A 118 -19.20 7.11 -14.45
C GLN A 118 -18.39 6.63 -13.25
N LEU A 119 -17.31 5.91 -13.53
CA LEU A 119 -16.38 5.39 -12.52
C LEU A 119 -15.67 6.54 -11.78
N ASP A 120 -15.44 7.67 -12.45
CA ASP A 120 -14.87 8.88 -11.86
C ASP A 120 -15.78 9.50 -10.78
N ASP A 121 -17.08 9.21 -10.84
CA ASP A 121 -18.08 9.70 -9.88
C ASP A 121 -18.35 8.70 -8.76
N LEU A 122 -17.80 7.47 -8.86
CA LEU A 122 -17.79 6.56 -7.72
C LEU A 122 -16.93 7.14 -6.61
N ALA A 123 -17.26 6.77 -5.38
CA ALA A 123 -16.44 7.18 -4.26
C ALA A 123 -15.01 6.71 -4.51
N VAL A 124 -14.10 7.64 -4.31
CA VAL A 124 -12.68 7.43 -4.47
C VAL A 124 -12.25 6.27 -3.56
N PRO A 125 -11.50 5.27 -4.06
CA PRO A 125 -11.02 4.19 -3.21
C PRO A 125 -10.18 4.74 -2.08
N LEU A 126 -10.77 4.79 -0.88
CA LEU A 126 -10.07 5.03 0.38
C LEU A 126 -9.30 3.76 0.81
N VAL A 127 -8.78 2.99 -0.14
CA VAL A 127 -8.14 1.71 0.17
C VAL A 127 -6.65 1.93 0.30
N TYR A 128 -6.26 2.28 1.53
CA TYR A 128 -4.88 2.54 1.93
C TYR A 128 -4.45 1.65 3.10
N GLY A 129 -4.94 0.41 3.14
CA GLY A 129 -4.79 -0.46 4.33
C GLY A 129 -5.40 0.15 5.61
N VAL A 130 -6.17 1.22 5.48
CA VAL A 130 -6.81 1.99 6.55
C VAL A 130 -8.31 1.91 6.30
N THR A 131 -9.07 1.55 7.34
CA THR A 131 -10.53 1.46 7.27
C THR A 131 -11.18 2.85 7.22
N ALA A 132 -12.42 2.95 6.70
CA ALA A 132 -13.11 4.23 6.54
C ALA A 132 -13.28 5.01 7.86
N ASP A 133 -13.47 4.32 8.98
CA ASP A 133 -13.55 4.89 10.32
C ASP A 133 -12.20 5.40 10.85
N ALA A 134 -11.08 4.79 10.44
CA ALA A 134 -9.73 5.24 10.77
C ALA A 134 -9.18 6.30 9.80
N TRP A 135 -9.93 6.62 8.73
CA TRP A 135 -9.50 7.54 7.68
C TRP A 135 -9.20 8.94 8.20
N GLY A 136 -10.11 9.51 9.01
CA GLY A 136 -9.96 10.86 9.55
C GLY A 136 -8.65 11.05 10.31
N SER A 137 -8.26 10.07 11.13
CA SER A 137 -6.98 10.06 11.84
C SER A 137 -5.78 9.78 10.93
N ALA A 138 -5.94 9.04 9.83
CA ALA A 138 -4.86 8.71 8.90
C ALA A 138 -4.50 9.86 7.94
N VAL A 139 -5.44 10.78 7.70
CA VAL A 139 -5.23 11.98 6.86
C VAL A 139 -5.12 13.29 7.65
N ALA A 140 -5.52 13.30 8.93
CA ALA A 140 -5.34 14.46 9.78
C ALA A 140 -3.86 14.63 10.14
N LEU A 141 -3.19 15.54 9.44
CA LEU A 141 -1.92 16.08 9.88
C LEU A 141 -2.08 16.92 11.16
N PRO A 142 -1.11 16.90 12.08
CA PRO A 142 -0.63 18.16 12.62
C PRO A 142 0.08 18.92 11.48
N LEU A 143 -0.43 20.11 11.14
CA LEU A 143 0.30 21.03 10.26
C LEU A 143 1.72 21.27 10.83
N ALA A 144 2.74 21.07 9.99
CA ALA A 144 4.20 21.10 10.25
C ALA A 144 4.75 19.81 10.87
N GLU A 145 5.67 19.08 10.24
CA GLU A 145 6.92 19.53 9.59
C GLU A 145 7.10 18.93 8.19
N PRO A 146 7.94 19.53 7.32
CA PRO A 146 8.38 18.85 6.10
C PRO A 146 8.90 17.45 6.44
N ILE A 147 8.49 16.43 5.67
CA ILE A 147 9.14 15.12 5.72
C ILE A 147 10.63 15.42 5.46
N PRO A 148 11.53 15.18 6.43
CA PRO A 148 12.94 15.42 6.22
C PRO A 148 13.38 14.61 5.00
N ASP A 149 14.27 15.16 4.18
CA ASP A 149 14.83 14.43 3.04
C ASP A 149 15.20 13.02 3.47
N ALA A 150 14.80 12.03 2.66
CA ALA A 150 15.01 10.64 2.99
C ALA A 150 16.50 10.41 3.26
N PRO A 151 16.88 9.90 4.45
CA PRO A 151 18.29 9.71 4.75
C PRO A 151 18.88 8.64 3.81
N PRO A 152 20.20 8.63 3.58
CA PRO A 152 20.85 7.68 2.69
C PRO A 152 20.50 6.20 2.98
N HIS A 153 20.18 5.87 4.24
CA HIS A 153 19.70 4.56 4.68
C HIS A 153 18.47 4.09 3.91
N VAL A 154 17.54 4.99 3.60
CA VAL A 154 16.29 4.65 2.89
C VAL A 154 16.59 4.31 1.44
N ALA A 155 17.48 5.05 0.78
CA ALA A 155 17.89 4.73 -0.59
C ALA A 155 18.58 3.37 -0.67
N ALA A 156 19.55 3.10 0.23
CA ALA A 156 20.22 1.81 0.31
C ALA A 156 19.25 0.66 0.66
N ALA A 157 18.28 0.89 1.56
CA ALA A 157 17.25 -0.09 1.88
C ALA A 157 16.34 -0.40 0.67
N MET A 158 15.99 0.60 -0.13
CA MET A 158 15.21 0.40 -1.36
C MET A 158 15.98 -0.41 -2.40
N GLU A 159 17.28 -0.18 -2.57
CA GLU A 159 18.12 -0.97 -3.49
C GLU A 159 18.23 -2.44 -3.05
N VAL A 160 18.31 -2.71 -1.74
CA VAL A 160 18.25 -4.09 -1.20
C VAL A 160 16.93 -4.76 -1.58
N LEU A 161 15.81 -4.08 -1.37
CA LEU A 161 14.48 -4.60 -1.66
C LEU A 161 14.27 -4.86 -3.17
N GLU A 162 14.76 -3.96 -4.03
CA GLU A 162 14.69 -4.12 -5.48
C GLU A 162 15.52 -5.32 -5.97
N ALA A 163 16.73 -5.51 -5.41
CA ALA A 163 17.55 -6.68 -5.71
C ALA A 163 16.88 -7.99 -5.27
N LEU A 164 16.24 -8.01 -4.09
CA LEU A 164 15.48 -9.18 -3.62
C LEU A 164 14.27 -9.47 -4.53
N ALA A 165 13.50 -8.44 -4.89
CA ALA A 165 12.30 -8.60 -5.71
C ALA A 165 12.60 -9.06 -7.15
N SER A 166 13.74 -8.65 -7.69
CA SER A 166 14.19 -9.05 -9.04
C SER A 166 14.95 -10.38 -9.07
N GLY A 167 15.16 -11.04 -7.91
CA GLY A 167 16.01 -12.23 -7.82
C GLY A 167 17.50 -11.94 -8.08
N GLY A 168 17.90 -10.67 -8.00
CA GLY A 168 19.28 -10.20 -8.12
C GLY A 168 20.09 -10.44 -6.85
N ASN A 169 21.33 -9.93 -6.83
CA ASN A 169 22.22 -10.05 -5.68
C ASN A 169 22.08 -8.81 -4.76
N PRO A 170 21.45 -8.92 -3.57
CA PRO A 170 21.27 -7.79 -2.65
C PRO A 170 22.52 -7.43 -1.85
N ARG A 171 23.60 -8.25 -1.89
CA ARG A 171 24.80 -8.05 -1.05
C ARG A 171 25.42 -6.65 -1.13
N PRO A 172 25.61 -6.03 -2.31
CA PRO A 172 26.26 -4.72 -2.39
C PRO A 172 25.44 -3.63 -1.69
N ALA A 173 24.13 -3.56 -1.97
CA ALA A 173 23.23 -2.61 -1.34
C ALA A 173 23.07 -2.88 0.17
N TYR A 174 23.06 -4.17 0.57
CA TYR A 174 22.99 -4.55 1.98
C TYR A 174 24.24 -4.13 2.74
N ALA A 175 25.43 -4.34 2.18
CA ALA A 175 26.68 -3.89 2.79
C ALA A 175 26.73 -2.37 2.93
N GLN A 176 26.23 -1.63 1.93
CA GLN A 176 26.10 -0.18 2.02
C GLN A 176 25.12 0.25 3.12
N LEU A 177 23.98 -0.44 3.24
CA LEU A 177 23.00 -0.16 4.29
C LEU A 177 23.60 -0.39 5.69
N VAL A 178 24.31 -1.49 5.90
CA VAL A 178 25.00 -1.79 7.17
C VAL A 178 26.06 -0.73 7.48
N ALA A 179 26.88 -0.34 6.50
CA ALA A 179 27.88 0.71 6.68
C ALA A 179 27.27 2.07 7.06
N LEU A 180 26.09 2.40 6.54
CA LEU A 180 25.35 3.60 6.94
C LEU A 180 24.81 3.49 8.37
N LEU A 181 24.41 2.29 8.80
CA LEU A 181 23.91 2.04 10.16
C LEU A 181 25.02 2.05 11.22
N ASP A 182 26.26 1.72 10.84
CA ASP A 182 27.42 1.87 11.71
C ASP A 182 27.71 3.35 12.04
N VAL A 183 27.38 4.27 11.12
CA VAL A 183 27.55 5.72 11.31
C VAL A 183 26.35 6.33 12.02
N THR A 184 25.14 6.00 11.58
CA THR A 184 23.88 6.45 12.20
C THR A 184 23.02 5.22 12.53
N PRO A 185 23.00 4.79 13.80
CA PRO A 185 22.26 3.62 14.24
C PRO A 185 20.75 3.69 13.95
N LEU A 186 20.14 2.52 13.80
CA LEU A 186 18.71 2.38 13.45
C LEU A 186 17.78 3.11 14.44
N ASP A 187 18.09 3.05 15.73
CA ASP A 187 17.34 3.71 16.80
C ASP A 187 17.51 5.24 16.81
N ALA A 188 18.55 5.76 16.15
CA ALA A 188 18.76 7.20 15.94
C ALA A 188 17.96 7.74 14.72
N LEU A 189 17.43 6.86 13.85
CA LEU A 189 16.58 7.29 12.74
C LEU A 189 15.19 7.74 13.25
N PRO A 190 14.55 8.74 12.60
CA PRO A 190 13.15 9.08 12.85
C PRO A 190 12.25 7.84 12.76
N ALA A 191 11.24 7.75 13.62
CA ALA A 191 10.38 6.57 13.72
C ALA A 191 9.80 6.11 12.38
N TYR A 192 9.44 7.08 11.52
CA TYR A 192 8.95 6.83 10.17
C TYR A 192 9.96 6.06 9.29
N TRP A 193 11.25 6.43 9.31
CA TRP A 193 12.30 5.77 8.51
C TRP A 193 12.85 4.50 9.17
N ARG A 194 12.80 4.45 10.51
CA ARG A 194 13.26 3.31 11.29
C ARG A 194 12.52 2.02 10.95
N SER A 195 11.18 2.09 10.78
CA SER A 195 10.38 0.91 10.42
C SER A 195 10.82 0.34 9.07
N THR A 196 10.91 1.19 8.04
CA THR A 196 11.32 0.78 6.69
C THR A 196 12.69 0.15 6.67
N VAL A 197 13.69 0.79 7.30
CA VAL A 197 15.06 0.25 7.32
C VAL A 197 15.15 -1.05 8.13
N GLY A 198 14.46 -1.12 9.28
CA GLY A 198 14.44 -2.32 10.13
C GLY A 198 13.80 -3.53 9.45
N GLU A 199 12.68 -3.33 8.76
CA GLU A 199 11.99 -4.39 8.01
C GLU A 199 12.83 -4.88 6.82
N THR A 200 13.50 -3.97 6.10
CA THR A 200 14.43 -4.35 5.03
C THR A 200 15.57 -5.22 5.55
N LEU A 201 16.16 -4.88 6.69
CA LEU A 201 17.24 -5.69 7.30
C LEU A 201 16.73 -7.09 7.67
N ALA A 202 15.54 -7.19 8.26
CA ALA A 202 14.95 -8.48 8.63
C ALA A 202 14.75 -9.37 7.39
N LEU A 203 14.14 -8.83 6.33
CA LEU A 203 13.90 -9.53 5.07
C LEU A 203 15.20 -9.95 4.39
N ALA A 204 16.22 -9.08 4.36
CA ALA A 204 17.51 -9.40 3.76
C ALA A 204 18.26 -10.49 4.53
N ASN A 205 18.21 -10.46 5.86
CA ASN A 205 18.83 -11.47 6.71
C ASN A 205 18.16 -12.84 6.57
N GLU A 206 16.83 -12.86 6.45
CA GLU A 206 16.05 -14.08 6.21
C GLU A 206 16.34 -14.65 4.81
N ALA A 207 16.25 -13.83 3.77
CA ALA A 207 16.43 -14.26 2.38
C ALA A 207 17.83 -14.79 2.09
N ALA A 208 18.83 -14.32 2.83
CA ALA A 208 20.23 -14.64 2.55
C ALA A 208 20.89 -15.55 3.60
N GLY A 209 20.16 -15.92 4.67
CA GLY A 209 20.69 -16.71 5.77
C GLY A 209 21.81 -16.00 6.54
N TRP A 210 21.77 -14.67 6.61
CA TRP A 210 22.80 -13.86 7.28
C TRP A 210 22.49 -13.59 8.77
N GLY A 211 21.41 -14.19 9.29
CA GLY A 211 21.03 -14.11 10.70
C GLY A 211 21.92 -14.94 11.63
N ALA A 212 22.62 -14.23 12.51
CA ALA A 212 23.25 -14.65 13.78
C ALA A 212 24.48 -15.57 13.73
N GLN A 213 25.68 -14.97 13.67
CA GLN A 213 26.76 -15.42 14.56
C GLN A 213 26.55 -14.72 15.91
N THR A 214 25.88 -15.40 16.85
CA THR A 214 26.03 -15.09 18.26
C THR A 214 27.50 -15.27 18.61
N THR A 215 28.11 -14.25 19.19
CA THR A 215 29.39 -14.33 19.87
C THR A 215 29.30 -15.42 20.93
N ASP A 216 29.94 -16.57 20.66
CA ASP A 216 30.18 -17.59 21.67
C ASP A 216 31.34 -17.07 22.53
N GLU A 217 30.99 -16.31 23.57
CA GLU A 217 31.85 -16.10 24.72
C GLU A 217 31.82 -17.36 25.59
N GLY A 218 32.95 -18.05 25.67
CA GLY A 218 33.31 -18.84 26.85
C GLY A 218 33.45 -20.33 26.61
N ASP A 219 34.64 -20.77 26.22
CA ASP A 219 35.23 -21.97 26.81
C ASP A 219 36.52 -21.54 27.53
N ASP A 220 36.33 -21.30 28.83
CA ASP A 220 37.39 -21.08 29.81
C ASP A 220 37.91 -22.48 30.21
N ASP A 221 38.95 -22.94 29.50
CA ASP A 221 39.66 -24.18 29.80
C ASP A 221 40.39 -24.05 31.15
N THR A 222 39.69 -24.38 32.24
CA THR A 222 40.29 -24.65 33.54
C THR A 222 40.56 -26.15 33.65
N PRO A 223 41.82 -26.61 33.79
CA PRO A 223 42.11 -28.02 33.95
C PRO A 223 41.84 -28.43 35.41
N CYS A 224 40.96 -29.42 35.61
CA CYS A 224 40.85 -30.13 36.87
C CYS A 224 41.79 -31.34 36.88
N ASP A 225 42.71 -31.33 37.84
CA ASP A 225 43.50 -32.47 38.30
C ASP A 225 42.61 -33.69 38.61
N HIS A 226 43.04 -34.88 38.16
CA HIS A 226 43.17 -36.13 38.94
C HIS A 226 43.81 -37.25 38.11
#